data_AF-A0A7J4RT11-F1
#
_entry.id   AF-A0A7J4RT11-F1
#
_cell.length_a   1.000
_cell.length_b   1.000
_cell.length_c   1.000
_cell.angle_alpha   90.00
_cell.angle_beta   90.00
_cell.angle_gamma   90.00
#
_symmetry.space_group_name_H-M   'P 1'
#
loop_
_entity.id
_entity.type
_entity.pdbx_description
1 polymer ?
#
loop_
_entity_poly.entity_id
_entity_poly.type
_entity_poly.pdbx_seq_one_letter_code
_entity_poly.pdbx_strand_id
1 'polypeptide(L)'
;MDIHVYDTYVEAKDGHTMHFDVITDVKDHTKAIEFAKEWLKTVGESDAKVTIEECQFCHTQGAPEPIANQIRQNGYFIQKMEGCP
;
A
#
# COMPACT_ATOMS: atom_id res chain seq x y z
N MET A 1 12.91 -10.66 -6.96
CA MET A 1 11.50 -10.86 -7.33
C MET A 1 11.00 -9.59 -7.98
N ASP A 2 10.06 -9.72 -8.91
CA ASP A 2 9.31 -8.57 -9.40
C ASP A 2 8.29 -8.17 -8.33
N ILE A 3 8.07 -6.87 -8.20
CA ILE A 3 7.07 -6.28 -7.31
C ILE A 3 6.17 -5.33 -8.09
N HIS A 4 4.92 -5.27 -7.67
CA HIS A 4 3.88 -4.44 -8.21
C HIS A 4 3.61 -3.31 -7.24
N VAL A 5 3.76 -2.09 -7.73
CA VAL A 5 3.61 -0.86 -6.95
C VAL A 5 2.22 -0.30 -7.21
N TYR A 6 1.47 -0.09 -6.13
CA TYR A 6 0.16 0.54 -6.16
C TYR A 6 0.21 1.86 -5.40
N ASP A 7 0.18 2.95 -6.16
CA ASP A 7 0.19 4.32 -5.69
C ASP A 7 -1.15 4.64 -5.01
N THR A 8 -1.13 4.93 -3.70
CA THR A 8 -2.34 4.99 -2.88
C THR A 8 -2.49 6.32 -2.16
N TYR A 9 -3.63 6.98 -2.38
CA TYR A 9 -4.01 8.24 -1.74
C TYR A 9 -5.33 8.06 -0.98
N VAL A 10 -5.33 8.37 0.31
CA VAL A 10 -6.53 8.31 1.14
C VAL A 10 -6.70 9.58 1.97
N GLU A 11 -7.94 9.89 2.32
CA GLU A 11 -8.27 10.94 3.28
C GLU A 11 -8.21 10.35 4.70
N ALA A 12 -7.34 10.89 5.55
CA ALA A 12 -7.23 10.54 6.96
C ALA A 12 -8.40 11.10 7.77
N LYS A 13 -8.58 10.61 9.00
CA LYS A 13 -9.67 11.02 9.90
C LYS A 13 -9.74 12.51 10.21
N ASP A 14 -8.62 13.21 10.23
CA ASP A 14 -8.52 14.64 10.46
C ASP A 14 -8.60 15.48 9.17
N GLY A 15 -8.81 14.82 8.02
CA GLY A 15 -9.01 15.43 6.71
C GLY A 15 -7.75 15.70 5.89
N HIS A 16 -6.55 15.33 6.37
CA HIS A 16 -5.34 15.44 5.54
C HIS A 16 -5.20 14.24 4.59
N THR A 17 -4.40 14.41 3.54
CA THR A 17 -4.10 13.34 2.58
C THR A 17 -2.94 12.49 3.08
N MET A 18 -3.15 11.17 3.15
CA MET A 18 -2.08 10.20 3.27
C MET A 18 -1.74 9.63 1.90
N HIS A 19 -0.44 9.60 1.58
CA HIS A 19 0.10 9.06 0.36
C HIS A 19 1.12 7.96 0.69
N PHE A 20 0.91 6.78 0.15
CA PHE A 20 1.79 5.62 0.34
C PHE A 20 1.68 4.66 -0.83
N ASP A 21 2.73 3.88 -1.06
CA ASP A 21 2.65 2.75 -2.00
C ASP A 21 2.33 1.45 -1.26
N VAL A 22 1.41 0.67 -1.82
CA VAL A 22 1.28 -0.76 -1.51
C VAL A 22 2.16 -1.52 -2.48
N ILE A 23 3.15 -2.25 -1.95
CA ILE A 23 4.10 -3.02 -2.74
C ILE A 23 3.89 -4.51 -2.44
N THR A 24 3.64 -5.32 -3.47
CA THR A 24 3.39 -6.77 -3.33
C THR A 24 3.97 -7.54 -4.52
N ASP A 25 4.25 -8.83 -4.36
CA ASP A 25 4.63 -9.73 -5.45
C ASP A 25 3.42 -10.34 -6.19
N VAL A 26 2.19 -9.98 -5.76
CA VAL A 26 0.95 -10.40 -6.40
C VAL A 26 0.37 -9.27 -7.25
N LYS A 27 0.27 -9.47 -8.57
CA LYS A 27 -0.35 -8.50 -9.49
C LYS A 27 -1.88 -8.57 -9.46
N ASP A 28 -2.47 -8.24 -8.32
CA ASP A 28 -3.90 -8.25 -8.09
C ASP A 28 -4.34 -6.98 -7.34
N HIS A 29 -5.21 -6.21 -7.98
CA HIS A 29 -5.70 -4.93 -7.47
C HIS A 29 -6.58 -5.09 -6.23
N THR A 30 -7.41 -6.14 -6.18
CA THR A 30 -8.22 -6.44 -5.00
C THR A 30 -7.33 -6.77 -3.82
N LYS A 31 -6.24 -7.51 -4.04
CA LYS A 31 -5.24 -7.74 -2.98
C LYS A 31 -4.52 -6.48 -2.52
N ALA A 32 -4.14 -5.60 -3.44
CA ALA A 32 -3.53 -4.32 -3.05
C ALA A 32 -4.47 -3.49 -2.15
N ILE A 33 -5.77 -3.44 -2.47
CA ILE A 33 -6.78 -2.75 -1.64
C ILE A 33 -6.93 -3.43 -0.27
N GLU A 34 -6.92 -4.76 -0.21
CA GLU A 34 -6.97 -5.50 1.07
C GLU A 34 -5.76 -5.18 1.95
N PHE A 35 -4.55 -5.16 1.38
CA PHE A 35 -3.32 -4.83 2.10
C PHE A 35 -3.29 -3.37 2.57
N ALA A 36 -3.75 -2.42 1.75
CA ALA A 36 -3.92 -1.02 2.16
C ALA A 36 -4.82 -0.92 3.40
N LYS A 37 -6.00 -1.56 3.36
CA LYS A 37 -6.96 -1.54 4.47
C LYS A 37 -6.42 -2.21 5.73
N GLU A 38 -5.70 -3.32 5.57
CA GLU A 38 -5.04 -4.01 6.67
C GLU A 38 -4.04 -3.08 7.36
N TRP A 39 -3.17 -2.41 6.59
CA TRP A 39 -2.21 -1.47 7.13
C TRP A 39 -2.86 -0.25 7.77
N LEU A 40 -3.86 0.36 7.12
CA LEU A 40 -4.59 1.51 7.64
C LEU A 40 -5.22 1.21 9.01
N LYS A 41 -5.73 0.00 9.20
CA LYS A 41 -6.21 -0.46 10.52
C LYS A 41 -5.10 -0.45 11.58
N THR A 42 -3.87 -0.81 11.22
CA THR A 42 -2.74 -0.82 12.17
C THR A 42 -2.29 0.58 12.61
N VAL A 43 -2.54 1.59 11.78
CA VAL A 43 -2.18 2.99 12.07
C VAL A 43 -3.36 3.83 12.56
N GLY A 44 -4.53 3.21 12.80
CA GLY A 44 -5.71 3.88 13.36
C GLY A 44 -6.65 4.50 12.32
N GLU A 45 -6.40 4.31 11.03
CA GLU A 45 -7.12 4.90 9.89
C GLU A 45 -8.06 3.91 9.21
N SER A 46 -8.65 2.98 9.98
CA SER A 46 -9.51 1.90 9.46
C SER A 46 -10.75 2.35 8.68
N ASP A 47 -11.16 3.61 8.84
CA ASP A 47 -12.37 4.17 8.24
C ASP A 47 -12.09 4.87 6.90
N ALA A 48 -10.81 5.00 6.52
CA ALA A 48 -10.42 5.59 5.25
C ALA A 48 -10.98 4.76 4.07
N LYS A 49 -11.59 5.45 3.11
CA LYS A 49 -12.11 4.83 1.88
C LYS A 49 -10.91 4.37 1.06
N VAL A 50 -10.87 3.07 0.74
CA VAL A 50 -9.93 2.51 -0.24
C VAL A 50 -10.70 1.66 -1.24
N THR A 51 -10.76 2.16 -2.47
CA THR A 51 -11.31 1.48 -3.64
C THR A 51 -10.27 1.48 -4.75
N ILE A 52 -10.70 1.09 -5.96
CA ILE A 52 -9.86 1.20 -7.15
C ILE A 52 -9.50 2.64 -7.49
N GLU A 53 -10.23 3.65 -6.97
CA GLU A 53 -9.94 5.06 -7.23
C GLU A 53 -8.73 5.53 -6.41
N GLU A 54 -8.70 5.16 -5.12
CA GLU A 54 -7.67 5.58 -4.16
C GLU A 54 -6.38 4.79 -4.30
N CYS A 55 -6.43 3.51 -4.67
CA CYS A 55 -5.26 2.63 -4.83
C CYS A 55 -5.08 2.34 -6.32
N GLN A 56 -4.02 2.83 -6.98
CA GLN A 56 -3.82 2.70 -8.43
C GLN A 56 -2.56 1.91 -8.77
N PHE A 57 -2.64 0.95 -9.69
CA PHE A 57 -1.42 0.31 -10.19
C PHE A 57 -0.55 1.33 -10.93
N CYS A 58 0.72 1.46 -10.50
CA CYS A 58 1.68 2.37 -11.12
C CYS A 58 2.58 1.60 -12.10
N HIS A 59 3.42 0.69 -11.59
CA HIS A 59 4.36 -0.09 -12.41
C HIS A 59 4.82 -1.37 -11.72
N THR A 60 5.56 -2.18 -12.47
CA THR A 60 6.33 -3.31 -11.95
C THR A 60 7.81 -2.95 -11.96
N GLN A 61 8.54 -3.33 -10.91
CA GLN A 61 9.99 -3.19 -10.85
C GLN A 61 10.63 -4.37 -10.11
N GLY A 62 11.96 -4.47 -10.17
CA GLY A 62 12.72 -5.38 -9.31
C GLY A 62 12.75 -4.87 -7.87
N ALA A 63 12.55 -5.77 -6.90
CA ALA A 63 12.65 -5.43 -5.49
C ALA A 63 14.10 -5.51 -4.97
N PRO A 64 14.58 -4.48 -4.22
CA PRO A 64 15.76 -4.63 -3.37
C PRO A 64 15.56 -5.75 -2.34
N GLU A 65 16.65 -6.42 -1.96
CA GLU A 65 16.59 -7.59 -1.06
C GLU A 65 15.87 -7.34 0.28
N PRO A 66 16.04 -6.18 0.97
CA PRO A 66 15.30 -5.89 2.19
C PRO A 66 13.77 -5.87 1.99
N ILE A 67 13.30 -5.25 0.91
CA ILE A 67 11.87 -5.17 0.57
C ILE A 67 11.34 -6.55 0.18
N ALA A 68 12.11 -7.30 -0.63
CA ALA A 68 11.75 -8.66 -1.00
C ALA A 68 11.67 -9.61 0.21
N ASN A 69 12.47 -9.40 1.25
CA ASN A 69 12.37 -10.15 2.50
C ASN A 69 11.06 -9.83 3.25
N GLN A 70 10.69 -8.56 3.34
CA GLN A 70 9.45 -8.14 4.00
C GLN A 70 8.21 -8.64 3.29
N ILE A 71 8.17 -8.54 1.96
CA ILE A 71 7.05 -9.05 1.15
C ILE A 71 6.92 -10.57 1.31
N ARG A 72 8.04 -11.32 1.33
CA ARG A 72 7.98 -12.77 1.58
C ARG A 72 7.44 -13.15 2.97
N GLN A 73 7.63 -12.28 3.97
CA GLN A 73 7.17 -12.54 5.33
C GLN A 73 5.70 -12.13 5.53
N ASN A 74 5.29 -11.00 4.96
CA ASN A 74 4.02 -10.35 5.26
C ASN A 74 3.03 -10.33 4.09
N GLY A 75 3.45 -10.71 2.88
CA GLY A 75 2.69 -10.61 1.64
C GLY A 75 2.75 -9.24 0.95
N TYR A 76 3.09 -8.18 1.69
CA TYR A 76 3.21 -6.83 1.18
C TYR A 76 4.21 -5.98 1.99
N PHE A 77 4.53 -4.81 1.45
CA PHE A 77 5.27 -3.74 2.12
C PHE A 77 4.56 -2.41 1.84
N ILE A 78 4.53 -1.53 2.85
CA ILE A 78 3.98 -0.18 2.71
C ILE A 78 5.13 0.83 2.69
N GLN A 79 5.29 1.51 1.57
CA GLN A 79 6.21 2.63 1.46
C GLN A 79 5.46 3.91 1.79
N LYS A 80 5.71 4.46 2.99
CA LYS A 80 5.14 5.75 3.42
C LYS A 80 5.76 6.90 2.62
N MET A 81 4.93 7.83 2.15
CA MET A 81 5.38 9.02 1.43
C MET A 81 4.96 10.33 2.12
N GLU A 82 3.69 10.71 2.04
CA GLU A 82 3.17 11.97 2.61
C GLU A 82 2.06 11.68 3.63
N GLY A 83 1.95 12.48 4.69
CA GLY A 83 0.87 12.40 5.68
C GLY A 83 0.83 11.13 6.54
N CYS A 84 1.67 10.13 6.25
CA CYS A 84 1.65 8.88 6.99
C CYS A 84 2.23 9.04 8.43
N PRO A 85 1.67 8.35 9.44
CA PRO A 85 2.20 8.35 10.82
C PRO A 85 3.62 7.81 10.96
#